data_AF-A0A432QH01-F1
#
_entry.id   AF-A0A432QH01-F1
#
_cell.length_a   1.000
_cell.length_b   1.000
_cell.length_c   1.000
_cell.angle_alpha   90.00
_cell.angle_beta   90.00
_cell.angle_gamma   90.00
#
_symmetry.space_group_name_H-M   'P 1'
#
loop_
_entity.id
_entity.type
_entity.pdbx_description
1 polymer ?
#
loop_
_entity_poly.entity_id
_entity_poly.type
_entity_poly.pdbx_seq_one_letter_code
_entity_poly.pdbx_strand_id
1 'polypeptide(L)'
;MGLIDKNSIFAAMLQNGPFRVMAEPPLIHPFSHQTKQWVKGLQGDQLKKTRYRAVRNQIFDFLDVNSFDEILSILYTPSLKNNRANRARHLLGNMFGLPEGFIEKYLHDYARTADDVVNSLRAKVLAPYSSHIETTNEIETMHDPVDLLLVLFDEKYHQKARFEAKRKLVLMGLAGSIDQRERETGIEQQFAEFLEFLNQHVWSPSLKIGDLELSYLFSQHNPDDFSCSRVCVLSAAEAHDTQTIAGEKLTLI
;
A
#
# COMPACT_ATOMS: atom_id res chain seq x y z
N MET A 1 12.62 -8.93 2.23
CA MET A 1 11.81 -8.54 3.41
C MET A 1 10.37 -8.42 2.97
N GLY A 2 9.52 -9.39 3.31
CA GLY A 2 8.12 -9.40 2.87
C GLY A 2 7.24 -8.53 3.74
N LEU A 3 6.21 -7.90 3.18
CA LEU A 3 5.22 -7.06 3.90
C LEU A 3 4.43 -7.80 5.01
N ILE A 4 4.65 -9.12 5.16
CA ILE A 4 4.15 -9.98 6.23
C ILE A 4 5.34 -10.55 7.01
N ASP A 5 6.29 -9.70 7.41
CA ASP A 5 7.40 -10.14 8.26
C ASP A 5 6.96 -10.17 9.73
N LYS A 6 7.63 -11.01 10.52
CA LYS A 6 7.37 -11.32 11.93
C LYS A 6 7.43 -10.10 12.86
N ASN A 7 7.90 -8.96 12.35
CA ASN A 7 8.04 -7.66 13.04
C ASN A 7 6.96 -6.64 12.64
N SER A 8 6.03 -7.00 11.77
CA SER A 8 4.93 -6.13 11.35
C SER A 8 3.87 -6.00 12.44
N ILE A 9 3.34 -4.78 12.63
CA ILE A 9 2.16 -4.48 13.47
C ILE A 9 0.92 -5.32 13.08
N PHE A 10 0.91 -5.92 11.88
CA PHE A 10 -0.18 -6.77 11.39
C PHE A 10 0.00 -8.26 11.73
N ALA A 11 1.14 -8.66 12.32
CA ALA A 11 1.31 -10.02 12.86
C ALA A 11 0.28 -10.33 13.96
N ALA A 12 -0.23 -9.28 14.60
CA ALA A 12 -1.42 -9.23 15.44
C ALA A 12 -2.64 -9.94 14.87
N MET A 13 -2.83 -9.82 13.56
CA MET A 13 -4.14 -9.98 12.95
C MET A 13 -4.25 -11.21 12.02
N LEU A 14 -3.24 -12.08 12.04
CA LEU A 14 -3.29 -13.37 11.36
C LEU A 14 -4.39 -14.28 11.95
N GLN A 15 -5.16 -14.97 11.11
CA GLN A 15 -6.20 -15.91 11.56
C GLN A 15 -5.66 -17.24 12.10
N ASN A 16 -4.40 -17.55 11.80
CA ASN A 16 -3.66 -18.64 12.46
C ASN A 16 -2.83 -18.14 13.66
N GLY A 17 -3.00 -16.86 14.04
CA GLY A 17 -2.29 -16.19 15.12
C GLY A 17 -3.06 -16.19 16.44
N PRO A 18 -2.46 -15.60 17.50
CA PRO A 18 -3.06 -15.56 18.83
C PRO A 18 -4.38 -14.79 18.88
N PHE A 19 -4.63 -13.81 18.01
CA PHE A 19 -5.90 -13.07 17.99
C PHE A 19 -6.84 -13.52 16.87
N ARG A 20 -6.87 -14.82 16.54
CA ARG A 20 -7.84 -15.36 15.57
C ARG A 20 -9.27 -14.97 15.97
N VAL A 21 -10.13 -14.68 14.99
CA VAL A 21 -11.51 -14.27 15.27
C VAL A 21 -12.34 -15.52 15.55
N MET A 22 -12.68 -15.71 16.82
CA MET A 22 -13.50 -16.85 17.29
C MET A 22 -14.99 -16.47 17.28
N ALA A 23 -15.86 -17.47 17.49
CA ALA A 23 -17.32 -17.29 17.53
C ALA A 23 -17.76 -16.29 18.61
N GLU A 24 -17.11 -16.32 19.78
CA GLU A 24 -17.23 -15.32 20.84
C GLU A 24 -16.00 -14.40 20.84
N PRO A 25 -16.12 -13.12 21.21
CA PRO A 25 -14.97 -12.25 21.38
C PRO A 25 -14.03 -12.84 22.44
N PRO A 26 -12.71 -12.86 22.17
CA PRO A 26 -11.77 -13.24 23.20
C PRO A 26 -11.88 -12.20 24.34
N LEU A 27 -12.00 -12.70 25.57
CA LEU A 27 -11.72 -11.97 26.82
C LEU A 27 -12.90 -11.29 27.53
N ILE A 28 -14.14 -11.44 27.06
CA ILE A 28 -15.34 -11.04 27.83
C ILE A 28 -15.62 -12.03 28.97
N HIS A 29 -15.15 -13.27 28.78
CA HIS A 29 -15.21 -14.33 29.78
C HIS A 29 -13.81 -14.93 29.99
N PRO A 30 -12.94 -14.28 30.80
CA PRO A 30 -11.56 -14.71 31.00
C PRO A 30 -11.44 -16.15 31.54
N PHE A 31 -12.48 -16.62 32.23
CA PHE A 31 -12.54 -17.97 32.81
C PHE A 31 -13.34 -18.98 31.99
N SER A 32 -13.80 -18.63 30.77
CA SER A 32 -14.56 -19.55 29.93
C SER A 32 -13.72 -20.74 29.45
N HIS A 33 -14.42 -21.82 29.11
CA HIS A 33 -13.77 -23.01 28.53
C HIS A 33 -13.03 -22.67 27.23
N GLN A 34 -13.62 -21.81 26.40
CA GLN A 34 -13.04 -21.36 25.14
C GLN A 34 -11.73 -20.58 25.37
N THR A 35 -11.72 -19.64 26.32
CA THR A 35 -10.51 -18.88 26.68
C THR A 35 -9.41 -19.81 27.20
N LYS A 36 -9.76 -20.78 28.05
CA LYS A 36 -8.80 -21.78 28.57
C LYS A 36 -8.21 -22.65 27.45
N GLN A 37 -9.02 -23.11 26.51
CA GLN A 37 -8.54 -23.89 25.35
C GLN A 37 -7.63 -23.06 24.45
N TRP A 38 -7.99 -21.80 24.20
CA TRP A 38 -7.18 -20.88 23.43
C TRP A 38 -5.83 -20.61 24.09
N VAL A 39 -5.79 -20.31 25.39
CA VAL A 39 -4.54 -20.11 26.15
C VAL A 39 -3.67 -21.37 26.14
N LYS A 40 -4.25 -22.57 26.30
CA LYS A 40 -3.53 -23.84 26.17
C LYS A 40 -2.89 -24.00 24.78
N GLY A 41 -3.60 -23.59 23.72
CA GLY A 41 -3.09 -23.60 22.34
C GLY A 41 -1.91 -22.63 22.12
N LEU A 42 -1.82 -21.56 22.90
CA LEU A 42 -0.67 -20.64 22.92
C LEU A 42 0.49 -21.16 23.77
N GLN A 43 0.20 -21.98 24.79
CA GLN A 43 1.22 -22.46 25.73
C GLN A 43 2.31 -23.30 25.06
N GLY A 44 1.97 -24.03 24.01
CA GLY A 44 2.89 -24.94 23.29
C GLY A 44 3.88 -24.26 22.34
N ASP A 45 3.81 -22.94 22.12
CA ASP A 45 4.63 -22.25 21.11
C ASP A 45 5.12 -20.89 21.63
N GLN A 46 6.44 -20.76 21.83
CA GLN A 46 7.08 -19.55 22.36
C GLN A 46 6.95 -18.35 21.41
N LEU A 47 6.93 -18.58 20.09
CA LEU A 47 6.75 -17.50 19.11
C LEU A 47 5.33 -16.93 19.20
N LYS A 48 4.32 -17.80 19.34
CA LYS A 48 2.92 -17.35 19.51
C LYS A 48 2.72 -16.57 20.80
N LYS A 49 3.36 -16.96 21.91
CA LYS A 49 3.31 -16.19 23.18
C LYS A 49 3.91 -14.80 23.03
N THR A 50 5.08 -14.71 22.40
CA THR A 50 5.79 -13.43 22.21
C THR A 50 4.96 -12.50 21.33
N ARG A 51 4.40 -13.02 20.23
CA ARG A 51 3.48 -12.28 19.37
C ARG A 51 2.23 -11.83 20.12
N TYR A 52 1.63 -12.71 20.91
CA TYR A 52 0.46 -12.36 21.71
C TYR A 52 0.75 -11.15 22.62
N ARG A 53 1.87 -11.18 23.35
CA ARG A 53 2.26 -10.10 24.26
C ARG A 53 2.52 -8.78 23.53
N ALA A 54 3.28 -8.81 22.44
CA ALA A 54 3.61 -7.61 21.67
C ALA A 54 2.32 -6.92 21.16
N VAL A 55 1.42 -7.71 20.59
CA VAL A 55 0.18 -7.22 19.99
C VAL A 55 -0.80 -6.74 21.04
N ARG A 56 -0.94 -7.48 22.15
CA ARG A 56 -1.75 -7.04 23.29
C ARG A 56 -1.28 -5.69 23.79
N ASN A 57 0.02 -5.53 24.01
CA ASN A 57 0.59 -4.28 24.49
C ASN A 57 0.33 -3.15 23.50
N GLN A 58 0.47 -3.40 22.19
CA GLN A 58 0.14 -2.41 21.18
C GLN A 58 -1.34 -1.99 21.21
N ILE A 59 -2.28 -2.93 21.34
CA ILE A 59 -3.71 -2.63 21.48
C ILE A 59 -3.95 -1.78 22.73
N PHE A 60 -3.29 -2.12 23.83
CA PHE A 60 -3.38 -1.41 25.10
C PHE A 60 -2.83 0.01 25.00
N ASP A 61 -1.67 0.18 24.40
CA ASP A 61 -1.05 1.49 24.16
C ASP A 61 -1.94 2.36 23.26
N PHE A 62 -2.55 1.75 22.25
CA PHE A 62 -3.41 2.45 21.30
C PHE A 62 -4.73 2.91 21.92
N LEU A 63 -5.39 2.03 22.67
CA LEU A 63 -6.65 2.32 23.38
C LEU A 63 -6.44 3.04 24.71
N ASP A 64 -5.19 3.18 25.16
CA ASP A 64 -4.82 3.76 26.46
C ASP A 64 -5.49 3.04 27.63
N VAL A 65 -5.26 1.72 27.70
CA VAL A 65 -5.83 0.81 28.71
C VAL A 65 -4.77 -0.13 29.26
N ASN A 66 -4.98 -0.66 30.47
CA ASN A 66 -4.06 -1.63 31.09
C ASN A 66 -4.61 -3.07 31.08
N SER A 67 -5.87 -3.23 30.73
CA SER A 67 -6.58 -4.51 30.76
C SER A 67 -7.63 -4.61 29.67
N PHE A 68 -8.08 -5.84 29.36
CA PHE A 68 -9.19 -6.04 28.44
C PHE A 68 -10.55 -5.60 29.03
N ASP A 69 -10.70 -5.61 30.35
CA ASP A 69 -11.93 -5.15 31.02
C ASP A 69 -12.18 -3.65 30.80
N GLU A 70 -11.12 -2.86 30.71
CA GLU A 70 -11.21 -1.43 30.38
C GLU A 70 -11.72 -1.19 28.94
N ILE A 71 -11.50 -2.13 28.01
CA ILE A 71 -12.04 -2.04 26.64
C ILE A 71 -13.56 -2.10 26.65
N LEU A 72 -14.16 -2.92 27.53
CA LEU A 72 -15.61 -2.96 27.71
C LEU A 72 -16.14 -1.59 28.16
N SER A 73 -15.43 -0.93 29.08
CA SER A 73 -15.82 0.41 29.55
C SER A 73 -15.81 1.45 28.40
N ILE A 74 -14.86 1.33 27.47
CA ILE A 74 -14.79 2.16 26.26
C ILE A 74 -15.98 1.88 25.32
N LEU A 75 -16.34 0.59 25.12
CA LEU A 75 -17.45 0.19 24.25
C LEU A 75 -18.80 0.78 24.69
N TYR A 76 -19.04 0.86 26.01
CA TYR A 76 -20.32 1.36 26.54
C TYR A 76 -20.35 2.87 26.78
N THR A 77 -19.23 3.58 26.67
CA THR A 77 -19.13 5.01 27.02
C THR A 77 -18.68 5.85 25.81
N PRO A 78 -19.60 6.55 25.11
CA PRO A 78 -19.27 7.31 23.90
C PRO A 78 -18.20 8.40 24.11
N SER A 79 -18.19 9.06 25.26
CA SER A 79 -17.19 10.10 25.57
C SER A 79 -15.77 9.52 25.69
N LEU A 80 -15.62 8.36 26.35
CA LEU A 80 -14.34 7.66 26.43
C LEU A 80 -13.90 7.22 25.04
N LYS A 81 -14.80 6.64 24.25
CA LYS A 81 -14.54 6.24 22.87
C LYS A 81 -13.98 7.40 22.04
N ASN A 82 -14.63 8.56 22.06
CA ASN A 82 -14.18 9.74 21.30
C ASN A 82 -12.80 10.23 21.77
N ASN A 83 -12.56 10.27 23.09
CA ASN A 83 -11.26 10.67 23.63
C ASN A 83 -10.14 9.69 23.20
N ARG A 84 -10.41 8.38 23.25
CA ARG A 84 -9.46 7.36 22.80
C ARG A 84 -9.22 7.43 21.30
N ALA A 85 -10.27 7.63 20.50
CA ALA A 85 -10.19 7.82 19.06
C ALA A 85 -9.29 9.01 18.70
N ASN A 86 -9.52 10.18 19.32
CA ASN A 86 -8.70 11.36 19.07
C ASN A 86 -7.22 11.12 19.38
N ARG A 87 -6.90 10.54 20.56
CA ARG A 87 -5.52 10.21 20.94
C ARG A 87 -4.89 9.22 19.95
N ALA A 88 -5.61 8.16 19.62
CA ALA A 88 -5.17 7.13 18.68
C ALA A 88 -4.88 7.70 17.29
N ARG A 89 -5.72 8.62 16.78
CA ARG A 89 -5.47 9.31 15.51
C ARG A 89 -4.15 10.09 15.55
N HIS A 90 -3.86 10.82 16.62
CA HIS A 90 -2.58 11.52 16.77
C HIS A 90 -1.40 10.54 16.80
N LEU A 91 -1.53 9.40 17.49
CA LEU A 91 -0.48 8.36 17.48
C LEU A 91 -0.26 7.77 16.08
N LEU A 92 -1.33 7.50 15.32
CA LEU A 92 -1.21 7.05 13.93
C LEU A 92 -0.59 8.12 13.04
N GLY A 93 -0.97 9.38 13.24
CA GLY A 93 -0.37 10.51 12.54
C GLY A 93 1.13 10.55 12.72
N ASN A 94 1.59 10.47 13.96
CA ASN A 94 3.03 10.42 14.27
C ASN A 94 3.71 9.18 13.68
N MET A 95 3.06 8.02 13.77
CA MET A 95 3.62 6.76 13.29
C MET A 95 3.83 6.74 11.77
N PHE A 96 2.87 7.28 11.01
CA PHE A 96 2.92 7.32 9.54
C PHE A 96 3.52 8.63 8.97
N GLY A 97 4.00 9.52 9.83
CA GLY A 97 4.54 10.83 9.43
C GLY A 97 3.52 11.72 8.73
N LEU A 98 2.27 11.72 9.19
CA LEU A 98 1.18 12.50 8.59
C LEU A 98 1.21 13.95 9.06
N PRO A 99 0.88 14.91 8.17
CA PRO A 99 0.77 16.30 8.55
C PRO A 99 -0.41 16.51 9.51
N GLU A 100 -0.15 17.27 10.58
CA GLU A 100 -1.17 17.66 11.55
C GLU A 100 -2.34 18.39 10.83
N GLY A 101 -3.57 18.09 11.24
CA GLY A 101 -4.79 18.63 10.62
C GLY A 101 -5.33 17.84 9.41
N PHE A 102 -4.53 16.96 8.79
CA PHE A 102 -5.00 16.10 7.68
C PHE A 102 -5.09 14.63 8.03
N ILE A 103 -4.73 14.24 9.26
CA ILE A 103 -4.72 12.86 9.74
C ILE A 103 -6.04 12.14 9.42
N GLU A 104 -7.19 12.77 9.70
CA GLU A 104 -8.50 12.16 9.45
C GLU A 104 -8.73 11.85 7.96
N LYS A 105 -8.32 12.75 7.08
CA LYS A 105 -8.40 12.56 5.64
C LYS A 105 -7.55 11.36 5.20
N TYR A 106 -6.29 11.30 5.63
CA TYR A 106 -5.40 10.17 5.30
C TYR A 106 -5.94 8.85 5.83
N LEU A 107 -6.42 8.80 7.07
CA LEU A 107 -7.01 7.59 7.63
C LEU A 107 -8.26 7.15 6.86
N HIS A 108 -9.09 8.10 6.44
CA HIS A 108 -10.23 7.83 5.57
C HIS A 108 -9.79 7.28 4.20
N ASP A 109 -8.76 7.85 3.59
CA ASP A 109 -8.21 7.39 2.31
C ASP A 109 -7.60 5.98 2.42
N TYR A 110 -6.97 5.65 3.55
CA TYR A 110 -6.51 4.29 3.85
C TYR A 110 -7.67 3.31 4.02
N ALA A 111 -8.77 3.73 4.67
CA ALA A 111 -9.98 2.92 4.78
C ALA A 111 -10.59 2.64 3.40
N ARG A 112 -10.67 3.66 2.54
CA ARG A 112 -11.16 3.52 1.18
C ARG A 112 -10.28 2.59 0.34
N THR A 113 -8.96 2.74 0.45
CA THR A 113 -7.99 1.86 -0.25
C THR A 113 -8.16 0.41 0.21
N ALA A 114 -8.40 0.19 1.51
CA ALA A 114 -8.70 -1.15 2.03
C ALA A 114 -9.98 -1.74 1.42
N ASP A 115 -11.05 -0.94 1.31
CA ASP A 115 -12.31 -1.36 0.68
C ASP A 115 -12.11 -1.68 -0.81
N ASP A 116 -11.36 -0.85 -1.54
CA ASP A 116 -11.05 -1.06 -2.96
C ASP A 116 -10.26 -2.36 -3.19
N VAL A 117 -9.29 -2.68 -2.31
CA VAL A 117 -8.56 -3.94 -2.36
C VAL A 117 -9.49 -5.13 -2.13
N VAL A 118 -10.36 -5.07 -1.11
CA VAL A 118 -11.34 -6.12 -0.83
C VAL A 118 -12.27 -6.33 -2.03
N ASN A 119 -12.80 -5.24 -2.58
CA ASN A 119 -13.71 -5.27 -3.71
C ASN A 119 -13.03 -5.82 -4.97
N SER A 120 -11.78 -5.44 -5.23
CA SER A 120 -10.96 -5.96 -6.32
C SER A 120 -10.72 -7.47 -6.17
N LEU A 121 -10.36 -7.95 -4.98
CA LEU A 121 -10.20 -9.39 -4.72
C LEU A 121 -11.51 -10.15 -4.88
N ARG A 122 -12.62 -9.58 -4.40
CA ARG A 122 -13.95 -10.19 -4.58
C ARG A 122 -14.32 -10.32 -6.05
N ALA A 123 -14.16 -9.24 -6.82
CA ALA A 123 -14.56 -9.18 -8.21
C ALA A 123 -13.64 -9.96 -9.15
N LYS A 124 -12.34 -10.06 -8.85
CA LYS A 124 -11.36 -10.71 -9.74
C LYS A 124 -11.01 -12.13 -9.33
N VAL A 125 -10.76 -12.35 -8.03
CA VAL A 125 -10.24 -13.63 -7.51
C VAL A 125 -11.36 -14.53 -7.04
N LEU A 126 -12.35 -13.97 -6.33
CA LEU A 126 -13.45 -14.72 -5.74
C LEU A 126 -14.75 -14.63 -6.54
N ALA A 127 -14.70 -14.17 -7.79
CA ALA A 127 -15.87 -14.04 -8.65
C ALA A 127 -16.74 -15.32 -8.68
N PRO A 128 -16.17 -16.55 -8.77
CA PRO A 128 -16.96 -17.79 -8.76
C PRO A 128 -17.70 -18.06 -7.44
N TYR A 129 -17.26 -17.44 -6.35
CA TYR A 129 -17.81 -17.62 -5.00
C TYR A 129 -18.59 -16.40 -4.51
N SER A 130 -18.70 -15.35 -5.33
CA SER A 130 -19.27 -14.05 -4.94
C SER A 130 -20.71 -14.14 -4.41
N SER A 131 -21.52 -15.04 -4.95
CA SER A 131 -22.90 -15.31 -4.49
C SER A 131 -22.99 -15.87 -3.07
N HIS A 132 -21.90 -16.37 -2.52
CA HIS A 132 -21.83 -16.94 -1.16
C HIS A 132 -21.09 -16.02 -0.18
N ILE A 133 -20.61 -14.86 -0.65
CA ILE A 133 -19.84 -13.90 0.13
C ILE A 133 -20.67 -12.62 0.24
N GLU A 134 -21.59 -12.57 1.21
CA GLU A 134 -22.24 -11.31 1.57
C GLU A 134 -21.22 -10.40 2.28
N THR A 135 -21.26 -9.10 2.04
CA THR A 135 -20.42 -8.12 2.74
C THR A 135 -21.26 -7.39 3.77
N THR A 136 -20.69 -7.11 4.94
CA THR A 136 -21.41 -6.38 5.99
C THR A 136 -21.27 -4.88 5.75
N ASN A 137 -22.34 -4.22 5.29
CA ASN A 137 -22.33 -2.77 4.99
C ASN A 137 -21.88 -1.91 6.18
N GLU A 138 -22.14 -2.36 7.41
CA GLU A 138 -21.71 -1.68 8.64
C GLU A 138 -20.19 -1.53 8.74
N ILE A 139 -19.42 -2.51 8.24
CA ILE A 139 -17.96 -2.46 8.27
C ILE A 139 -17.41 -1.66 7.08
N GLU A 140 -18.06 -1.77 5.92
CA GLU A 140 -17.69 -1.01 4.72
C GLU A 140 -17.80 0.50 4.96
N THR A 141 -18.81 0.95 5.70
CA THR A 141 -19.02 2.38 6.03
C THR A 141 -18.19 2.87 7.22
N MET A 142 -17.43 1.99 7.88
CA MET A 142 -16.61 2.34 9.04
C MET A 142 -15.18 2.67 8.60
N HIS A 143 -14.76 3.91 8.82
CA HIS A 143 -13.45 4.42 8.39
C HIS A 143 -12.48 4.69 9.55
N ASP A 144 -13.00 4.80 10.79
CA ASP A 144 -12.15 5.04 11.95
C ASP A 144 -11.47 3.74 12.41
N PRO A 145 -10.13 3.71 12.53
CA PRO A 145 -9.40 2.51 12.92
C PRO A 145 -9.65 2.08 14.37
N VAL A 146 -9.99 3.02 15.29
CA VAL A 146 -10.39 2.68 16.65
C VAL A 146 -11.74 2.01 16.66
N ASP A 147 -12.69 2.51 15.87
CA ASP A 147 -14.01 1.89 15.75
C ASP A 147 -13.90 0.46 15.23
N LEU A 148 -13.11 0.25 14.16
CA LEU A 148 -12.84 -1.08 13.62
C LEU A 148 -12.15 -2.01 14.62
N LEU A 149 -11.23 -1.48 15.44
CA LEU A 149 -10.56 -2.24 16.49
C LEU A 149 -11.54 -2.63 17.61
N LEU A 150 -12.42 -1.73 18.02
CA LEU A 150 -13.41 -1.96 19.07
C LEU A 150 -14.45 -3.00 18.65
N VAL A 151 -14.84 -3.06 17.37
CA VAL A 151 -15.70 -4.12 16.82
C VAL A 151 -15.17 -5.52 17.12
N LEU A 152 -13.85 -5.72 17.21
CA LEU A 152 -13.25 -7.02 17.52
C LEU A 152 -13.60 -7.55 18.91
N PHE A 153 -13.95 -6.65 19.83
CA PHE A 153 -14.24 -6.94 21.23
C PHE A 153 -15.73 -6.78 21.58
N ASP A 154 -16.58 -6.43 20.63
CA ASP A 154 -18.01 -6.22 20.86
C ASP A 154 -18.83 -7.46 20.45
N GLU A 155 -19.63 -7.99 21.40
CA GLU A 155 -20.50 -9.16 21.19
C GLU A 155 -21.67 -8.89 20.26
N LYS A 156 -22.06 -7.63 20.08
CA LYS A 156 -23.15 -7.25 19.16
C LYS A 156 -22.83 -7.65 17.72
N TYR A 157 -21.55 -7.72 17.38
CA TYR A 157 -21.09 -8.08 16.05
C TYR A 157 -20.85 -9.58 15.94
N HIS A 158 -21.47 -10.19 14.92
CA HIS A 158 -21.23 -11.58 14.56
C HIS A 158 -19.76 -11.81 14.15
N GLN A 159 -19.28 -13.06 14.28
CA GLN A 159 -17.90 -13.45 13.94
C GLN A 159 -17.43 -12.93 12.57
N LYS A 160 -18.34 -12.92 11.58
CA LYS A 160 -18.08 -12.43 10.23
C LYS A 160 -17.78 -10.94 10.20
N ALA A 161 -18.60 -10.10 10.83
CA ALA A 161 -18.39 -8.66 10.89
C ALA A 161 -17.08 -8.32 11.63
N ARG A 162 -16.78 -9.03 12.73
CA ARG A 162 -15.50 -8.90 13.43
C ARG A 162 -14.31 -9.30 12.55
N PHE A 163 -14.47 -10.35 11.73
CA PHE A 163 -13.45 -10.75 10.77
C PHE A 163 -13.24 -9.69 9.68
N GLU A 164 -14.32 -9.14 9.12
CA GLU A 164 -14.25 -8.09 8.11
C GLU A 164 -13.59 -6.82 8.67
N ALA A 165 -13.96 -6.39 9.88
CA ALA A 165 -13.37 -5.24 10.56
C ALA A 165 -11.86 -5.43 10.75
N LYS A 166 -11.48 -6.61 11.24
CA LYS A 166 -10.07 -6.98 11.41
C LYS A 166 -9.31 -6.92 10.10
N ARG A 167 -9.88 -7.47 9.01
CA ARG A 167 -9.26 -7.47 7.68
C ARG A 167 -9.09 -6.04 7.18
N LYS A 168 -10.12 -5.20 7.31
CA LYS A 168 -10.07 -3.79 6.88
C LYS A 168 -8.98 -3.03 7.64
N LEU A 169 -8.90 -3.20 8.96
CA LEU A 169 -7.87 -2.58 9.79
C LEU A 169 -6.44 -2.97 9.38
N VAL A 170 -6.21 -4.24 8.99
CA VAL A 170 -4.92 -4.68 8.44
C VAL A 170 -4.60 -3.95 7.13
N LEU A 171 -5.55 -3.91 6.21
CA LEU A 171 -5.36 -3.30 4.89
C LEU A 171 -5.12 -1.79 5.00
N MET A 172 -5.81 -1.11 5.91
CA MET A 172 -5.59 0.31 6.20
C MET A 172 -4.15 0.57 6.61
N GLY A 173 -3.62 -0.21 7.54
CA GLY A 173 -2.26 0.01 7.99
C GLY A 173 -1.20 -0.39 6.96
N LEU A 174 -1.49 -1.37 6.08
CA LEU A 174 -0.64 -1.65 4.92
C LEU A 174 -0.64 -0.46 3.95
N ALA A 175 -1.81 0.12 3.66
CA ALA A 175 -1.92 1.32 2.84
C ALA A 175 -1.11 2.48 3.45
N GLY A 176 -1.24 2.73 4.75
CA GLY A 176 -0.45 3.76 5.44
C GLY A 176 1.06 3.52 5.43
N SER A 177 1.50 2.26 5.54
CA SER A 177 2.93 1.93 5.47
C SER A 177 3.51 2.12 4.07
N ILE A 178 2.73 1.85 3.02
CA ILE A 178 3.13 2.06 1.63
C ILE A 178 3.22 3.55 1.34
N ASP A 179 2.18 4.30 1.68
CA ASP A 179 2.11 5.75 1.48
C ASP A 179 3.21 6.49 2.27
N GLN A 180 3.49 6.08 3.52
CA GLN A 180 4.65 6.59 4.27
C GLN A 180 5.96 6.36 3.51
N ARG A 181 6.18 5.14 3.02
CA ARG A 181 7.40 4.80 2.29
C ARG A 181 7.52 5.58 0.98
N GLU A 182 6.42 5.78 0.27
CA GLU A 182 6.38 6.60 -0.96
C GLU A 182 6.77 8.04 -0.66
N ARG A 183 6.24 8.65 0.41
CA ARG A 183 6.65 9.97 0.88
C ARG A 183 8.14 10.04 1.27
N GLU A 184 8.63 9.08 2.05
CA GLU A 184 10.01 9.06 2.54
C GLU A 184 11.03 8.84 1.42
N THR A 185 10.68 8.02 0.42
CA THR A 185 11.57 7.75 -0.71
C THR A 185 11.56 8.87 -1.74
N GLY A 186 10.53 9.72 -1.75
CA GLY A 186 10.44 10.85 -2.66
C GLY A 186 10.44 10.44 -4.13
N ILE A 187 9.94 9.24 -4.47
CA ILE A 187 9.98 8.70 -5.84
C ILE A 187 9.29 9.64 -6.82
N GLU A 188 8.17 10.27 -6.44
CA GLU A 188 7.48 11.25 -7.28
C GLU A 188 8.36 12.46 -7.59
N GLN A 189 9.07 12.98 -6.59
CA GLN A 189 9.98 14.10 -6.74
C GLN A 189 11.17 13.72 -7.65
N GLN A 190 11.77 12.55 -7.43
CA GLN A 190 12.85 12.04 -8.26
C GLN A 190 12.40 11.79 -9.71
N PHE A 191 11.17 11.32 -9.91
CA PHE A 191 10.61 11.12 -11.24
C PHE A 191 10.33 12.45 -11.94
N ALA A 192 9.82 13.45 -11.20
CA ALA A 192 9.64 14.80 -11.72
C ALA A 192 10.98 15.44 -12.12
N GLU A 193 12.00 15.34 -11.26
CA GLU A 193 13.36 15.81 -11.54
C GLU A 193 13.97 15.09 -12.75
N PHE A 194 13.71 13.79 -12.90
CA PHE A 194 14.15 13.03 -14.06
C PHE A 194 13.45 13.49 -15.35
N LEU A 195 12.12 13.70 -15.32
CA LEU A 195 11.40 14.24 -16.47
C LEU A 195 11.90 15.65 -16.83
N GLU A 196 12.19 16.49 -15.84
CA GLU A 196 12.78 17.80 -16.05
C GLU A 196 14.17 17.70 -16.70
N PHE A 197 15.02 16.81 -16.19
CA PHE A 197 16.33 16.50 -16.80
C PHE A 197 16.18 16.06 -18.27
N LEU A 198 15.23 15.17 -18.58
CA LEU A 198 14.98 14.72 -19.94
C LEU A 198 14.54 15.89 -20.84
N ASN A 199 13.62 16.74 -20.37
CA ASN A 199 13.19 17.93 -21.10
C ASN A 199 14.34 18.93 -21.35
N GLN A 200 15.27 19.06 -20.40
CA GLN A 200 16.36 20.04 -20.49
C GLN A 200 17.54 19.55 -21.33
N HIS A 201 17.85 18.26 -21.30
CA HIS A 201 19.12 17.73 -21.81
C HIS A 201 18.98 16.65 -22.89
N VAL A 202 17.82 16.02 -23.02
CA VAL A 202 17.65 14.85 -23.91
C VAL A 202 16.64 15.13 -25.02
N TRP A 203 15.51 15.75 -24.70
CA TRP A 203 14.47 16.05 -25.67
C TRP A 203 14.71 17.39 -26.35
N SER A 204 14.55 17.42 -27.67
CA SER A 204 14.62 18.66 -28.42
C SER A 204 13.35 19.49 -28.15
N PRO A 205 13.46 20.77 -27.75
CA PRO A 205 12.30 21.62 -27.45
C PRO A 205 11.41 21.89 -28.68
N SER A 206 11.90 21.62 -29.89
CA SER A 206 11.18 21.81 -31.14
C SER A 206 10.49 20.55 -31.68
N LEU A 207 10.81 19.36 -31.17
CA LEU A 207 10.25 18.09 -31.64
C LEU A 207 9.34 17.49 -30.57
N LYS A 208 8.17 16.96 -30.98
CA LYS A 208 7.33 16.21 -30.05
C LYS A 208 8.03 14.92 -29.65
N ILE A 209 7.86 14.50 -28.40
CA ILE A 209 8.38 13.23 -27.88
C ILE A 209 7.84 12.10 -28.78
N GLY A 210 8.75 11.44 -29.50
CA GLY A 210 8.42 10.34 -30.43
C GLY A 210 8.42 10.71 -31.92
N ASP A 211 8.56 11.99 -32.30
CA ASP A 211 8.79 12.38 -33.69
C ASP A 211 10.27 12.19 -34.04
N LEU A 212 10.54 11.15 -34.83
CA LEU A 212 11.86 10.90 -35.43
C LEU A 212 11.84 11.43 -36.87
N GLU A 213 12.52 12.55 -37.12
CA GLU A 213 12.80 12.99 -38.49
C GLU A 213 13.94 12.15 -39.06
N LEU A 214 13.62 11.25 -40.00
CA LEU A 214 14.60 10.43 -40.70
C LEU A 214 15.62 11.34 -41.40
N SER A 215 16.86 11.28 -40.93
CA SER A 215 17.98 12.01 -41.50
C SER A 215 18.97 11.03 -42.11
N TYR A 216 19.62 11.42 -43.19
CA TYR A 216 20.60 10.58 -43.87
C TYR A 216 21.95 11.27 -43.84
N LEU A 217 22.97 10.54 -43.43
CA LEU A 217 24.35 10.97 -43.49
C LEU A 217 24.93 10.59 -44.86
N PHE A 218 25.17 11.61 -45.68
CA PHE A 218 25.86 11.47 -46.95
C PHE A 218 27.35 11.71 -46.76
N SER A 219 28.15 10.71 -47.10
CA SER A 219 29.60 10.71 -46.90
C SER A 219 30.32 10.41 -48.21
N GLN A 220 31.38 11.16 -48.47
CA GLN A 220 32.30 10.94 -49.59
C GLN A 220 33.62 10.39 -49.05
N HIS A 221 34.13 9.38 -49.72
CA HIS A 221 35.31 8.61 -49.34
C HIS A 221 36.34 8.64 -50.46
N ASN A 222 37.60 8.73 -50.08
CA ASN A 222 38.70 8.57 -51.02
C ASN A 222 38.72 7.13 -51.56
N PRO A 223 38.78 6.91 -52.89
CA PRO A 223 38.75 5.58 -53.48
C PRO A 223 39.94 4.69 -53.08
N ASP A 224 41.09 5.26 -52.71
CA ASP A 224 42.32 4.48 -52.47
C ASP A 224 42.40 3.91 -51.04
N ASP A 225 41.91 4.65 -50.04
CA ASP A 225 42.02 4.29 -48.62
C ASP A 225 40.69 4.35 -47.84
N PHE A 226 39.60 4.69 -48.52
CA PHE A 226 38.25 4.84 -47.96
C PHE A 226 38.14 5.90 -46.84
N SER A 227 39.13 6.76 -46.68
CA SER A 227 39.10 7.86 -45.71
C SER A 227 37.98 8.83 -46.06
N CYS A 228 37.24 9.28 -45.04
CA CYS A 228 36.11 10.18 -45.25
C CYS A 228 36.63 11.61 -45.49
N SER A 229 36.35 12.14 -46.68
CA SER A 229 36.78 13.48 -47.09
C SER A 229 35.71 14.53 -46.83
N ARG A 230 34.43 14.15 -46.85
CA ARG A 230 33.30 15.07 -46.62
C ARG A 230 32.10 14.33 -46.06
N VAL A 231 31.39 14.99 -45.15
CA VAL A 231 30.12 14.53 -44.58
C VAL A 231 29.10 15.67 -44.60
N CYS A 232 27.88 15.35 -45.02
CA CYS A 232 26.71 16.24 -44.97
C CYS A 232 25.50 15.47 -44.42
N VAL A 233 24.62 16.15 -43.70
CA VAL A 233 23.32 15.59 -43.27
C VAL A 233 22.25 16.03 -44.27
N LEU A 234 21.47 15.08 -44.77
CA LEU A 234 20.38 15.25 -45.73
C LEU A 234 19.05 14.88 -45.08
N SER A 235 17.99 15.58 -45.47
CA SER A 235 16.62 15.19 -45.14
C SER A 235 16.20 13.94 -45.93
N ALA A 236 15.13 13.27 -45.50
CA ALA A 236 14.60 12.09 -46.20
C ALA A 236 14.21 12.38 -47.67
N ALA A 237 13.76 13.58 -48.00
CA ALA A 237 13.42 13.97 -49.37
C ALA A 237 14.69 14.12 -50.24
N GLU A 238 15.69 14.84 -49.74
CA GLU A 238 16.98 15.03 -50.44
C GLU A 238 17.73 13.70 -50.62
N ALA A 239 17.67 12.83 -49.61
CA ALA A 239 18.26 11.51 -49.65
C ALA A 239 17.62 10.59 -50.71
N HIS A 240 16.31 10.74 -50.97
CA HIS A 240 15.61 9.95 -51.98
C HIS A 240 16.00 10.36 -53.41
N ASP A 241 16.28 11.65 -53.62
CA ASP A 241 16.70 12.21 -54.91
C ASP A 241 18.21 12.06 -55.17
N THR A 242 18.99 11.61 -54.19
CA THR A 242 20.45 11.47 -54.31
C THR A 242 20.83 10.07 -54.81
N GLN A 243 21.44 9.98 -56.00
CA GLN A 243 22.07 8.75 -56.49
C GLN A 243 23.54 8.69 -56.06
N THR A 244 23.90 7.64 -55.32
CA THR A 244 25.29 7.42 -54.87
C THR A 244 26.14 6.84 -56.01
N ILE A 245 27.34 7.38 -56.18
CA ILE A 245 28.37 6.83 -57.07
C ILE A 245 29.49 6.14 -56.28
N ALA A 246 30.43 5.49 -56.97
CA ALA A 246 31.57 4.83 -56.33
C ALA A 246 32.40 5.84 -55.50
N GLY A 247 32.62 5.52 -54.23
CA GLY A 247 33.25 6.43 -53.27
C GLY A 247 32.27 7.23 -52.43
N GLU A 248 30.95 7.10 -52.65
CA GLU A 248 29.94 7.78 -51.83
C GLU A 248 29.08 6.78 -51.08
N LYS A 249 28.65 7.16 -49.88
CA LYS A 249 27.79 6.34 -49.04
C LYS A 249 26.72 7.19 -48.38
N LEU A 250 25.47 6.72 -48.51
CA LEU A 250 24.30 7.25 -47.82
C LEU A 250 23.93 6.30 -46.68
N THR A 251 23.89 6.81 -45.45
CA THR A 251 23.59 6.03 -44.24
C THR A 251 22.42 6.67 -43.49
N LEU A 252 21.36 5.93 -43.21
CA LEU A 252 20.26 6.42 -42.37
C LEU A 252 20.72 6.54 -40.91
N ILE A 253 20.40 7.65 -40.25
CA ILE A 253 20.71 7.94 -38.85
C ILE A 253 19.47 8.36 -38.06
#